data_AF-A0A2X5PBE3-F1
#
_entry.id   AF-A0A2X5PBE3-F1
#
_cell.length_a   1.000
_cell.length_b   1.000
_cell.length_c   1.000
_cell.angle_alpha   90.00
_cell.angle_beta   90.00
_cell.angle_gamma   90.00
#
_symmetry.space_group_name_H-M   'P 1'
#
loop_
_entity.id
_entity.type
_entity.pdbx_description
1 polymer ?
#
loop_
_entity_poly.entity_id
_entity_poly.type
_entity_poly.pdbx_seq_one_letter_code
_entity_poly.pdbx_strand_id
1 'polypeptide(L)'
;MKAFFPDNAVEYFVSYYDYYQPEAYVPSSDTFIEKDASVNEHIEQMRLSATKALLERKDVIVVASVSAIYGLGDPDLYLKMMLHLTRGMIIDQRSILRRLAELQYTRNDQAFQRGTFRVRGEVIDIFPAESDEIALRVELFDDEVERLSIFDPLTGQIAQTIPRYTVYPKTHYVTPRERIVQSMEEIKTELADRRRVLLENNKLLEEQRIAQRTQFDLEMMNELGYCSGIENYSRYLSGRGPGEAPPTLFDYLPADGLLVVDESHVTIPQIGGMYRGDRARKENLVEYGFRLPSALDNRPLKFEEFEALAPQTIYVSATPGAYELEKSGGK
;
A
#
# COMPACT_ATOMS: atom_id res chain seq x y z
N MET A 1 -6.37 -23.18 6.49
CA MET A 1 -7.34 -22.63 5.52
C MET A 1 -7.18 -23.19 4.11
N LYS A 2 -6.01 -23.07 3.43
CA LYS A 2 -5.83 -23.59 2.05
C LYS A 2 -6.28 -25.05 1.84
N ALA A 3 -5.97 -25.94 2.77
CA ALA A 3 -6.40 -27.34 2.70
C ALA A 3 -7.93 -27.55 2.81
N PHE A 4 -8.64 -26.64 3.49
CA PHE A 4 -10.10 -26.71 3.64
C PHE A 4 -10.83 -26.09 2.43
N PHE A 5 -10.21 -25.13 1.75
CA PHE A 5 -10.80 -24.36 0.66
C PHE A 5 -9.85 -24.31 -0.55
N PRO A 6 -9.60 -25.45 -1.23
CA PRO A 6 -8.60 -25.54 -2.29
C PRO A 6 -8.98 -24.76 -3.57
N ASP A 7 -10.27 -24.55 -3.82
CA ASP A 7 -10.79 -23.87 -5.02
C ASP A 7 -11.12 -22.38 -4.79
N ASN A 8 -10.98 -21.90 -3.55
CA ASN A 8 -11.25 -20.51 -3.17
C ASN A 8 -9.95 -19.70 -3.02
N ALA A 9 -10.06 -18.38 -3.05
CA ALA A 9 -8.90 -17.51 -2.83
C ALA A 9 -8.56 -17.42 -1.33
N VAL A 10 -7.61 -18.23 -0.89
CA VAL A 10 -7.08 -18.17 0.48
C VAL A 10 -5.76 -17.41 0.48
N GLU A 11 -5.81 -16.19 0.97
CA GLU A 11 -4.76 -15.18 0.88
C GLU A 11 -4.14 -14.87 2.24
N TYR A 12 -2.96 -14.24 2.22
CA TYR A 12 -2.20 -13.92 3.42
C TYR A 12 -1.80 -12.45 3.44
N PHE A 13 -2.08 -11.76 4.56
CA PHE A 13 -1.85 -10.33 4.68
C PHE A 13 -1.18 -9.97 6.01
N VAL A 14 0.15 -10.02 6.01
CA VAL A 14 0.98 -9.67 7.18
C VAL A 14 2.00 -8.60 6.81
N SER A 15 2.76 -8.11 7.79
CA SER A 15 3.90 -7.24 7.51
C SER A 15 4.84 -7.90 6.51
N TYR A 16 5.16 -7.20 5.42
CA TYR A 16 6.13 -7.66 4.42
C TYR A 16 7.58 -7.36 4.81
N TYR A 17 7.81 -6.84 6.00
CA TYR A 17 9.15 -6.60 6.50
C TYR A 17 9.67 -7.82 7.29
N ASP A 18 10.78 -8.41 6.83
CA ASP A 18 11.55 -9.39 7.61
C ASP A 18 12.28 -8.71 8.77
N TYR A 19 12.75 -7.49 8.52
CA TYR A 19 13.32 -6.59 9.51
C TYR A 19 12.76 -5.19 9.30
N TYR A 20 12.38 -4.52 10.39
CA TYR A 20 11.87 -3.16 10.34
C TYR A 20 12.33 -2.34 11.54
N GLN A 21 13.09 -1.29 11.25
CA GLN A 21 13.43 -0.21 12.16
C GLN A 21 12.69 1.05 11.71
N PRO A 22 11.75 1.57 12.51
CA PRO A 22 11.06 2.80 12.16
C PRO A 22 11.99 4.01 12.25
N GLU A 23 11.66 5.04 11.47
CA GLU A 23 12.21 6.38 11.68
C GLU A 23 11.83 6.86 13.09
N ALA A 24 12.80 7.35 13.84
CA ALA A 24 12.59 7.88 15.18
C ALA A 24 13.62 8.97 15.52
N TYR A 25 13.26 9.84 16.45
CA TYR A 25 14.19 10.80 17.03
C TYR A 25 14.14 10.66 18.55
N VAL A 26 15.32 10.56 19.16
CA VAL A 26 15.50 10.42 20.61
C VAL A 26 16.07 11.73 21.15
N PRO A 27 15.23 12.61 21.75
CA PRO A 27 15.67 13.94 22.15
C PRO A 27 16.77 13.94 23.22
N SER A 28 16.74 12.95 24.13
CA SER A 28 17.70 12.87 25.24
C SER A 28 19.15 12.65 24.79
N SER A 29 19.36 12.08 23.60
CA SER A 29 20.69 11.80 23.04
C SER A 29 20.93 12.52 21.71
N ASP A 30 20.02 13.42 21.30
CA ASP A 30 20.01 14.09 19.99
C ASP A 30 20.30 13.13 18.83
N THR A 31 19.69 11.95 18.87
CA THR A 31 19.97 10.87 17.91
C THR A 31 18.79 10.71 16.96
N PHE A 32 19.04 10.92 15.67
CA PHE A 32 18.13 10.55 14.61
C PHE A 32 18.40 9.11 14.17
N ILE A 33 17.36 8.30 14.18
CA ILE A 33 17.38 6.91 13.77
C ILE A 33 16.71 6.85 12.41
N GLU A 34 17.49 6.54 11.38
CA GLU A 34 16.97 6.37 10.02
C GLU A 34 16.07 5.13 9.94
N LYS A 35 15.08 5.22 9.05
CA LYS A 35 14.28 4.06 8.65
C LYS A 35 15.20 3.07 7.96
N ASP A 36 15.29 1.87 8.51
CA ASP A 36 15.99 0.75 7.89
C ASP A 36 15.06 -0.45 7.88
N ALA A 37 14.93 -1.11 6.73
CA ALA A 37 13.98 -2.19 6.58
C ALA A 37 14.40 -3.14 5.47
N SER A 38 14.13 -4.43 5.69
CA SER A 38 14.28 -5.48 4.70
C SER A 38 12.90 -5.98 4.29
N VAL A 39 12.60 -5.89 3.00
CA VAL A 39 11.33 -6.31 2.41
C VAL A 39 11.43 -7.76 1.95
N ASN A 40 10.45 -8.56 2.35
CA ASN A 40 10.21 -9.90 1.84
C ASN A 40 9.30 -9.81 0.61
N GLU A 41 9.88 -9.97 -0.58
CA GLU A 41 9.16 -9.86 -1.86
C GLU A 41 8.02 -10.88 -1.97
N HIS A 42 8.14 -12.06 -1.35
CA HIS A 42 7.08 -13.06 -1.39
C HIS A 42 5.88 -12.64 -0.55
N ILE A 43 6.09 -12.06 0.64
CA ILE A 43 4.99 -11.54 1.46
C ILE A 43 4.37 -10.30 0.80
N GLU A 44 5.16 -9.42 0.18
CA GLU A 44 4.62 -8.29 -0.59
C GLU A 44 3.71 -8.76 -1.72
N GLN A 45 4.13 -9.77 -2.49
CA GLN A 45 3.29 -10.41 -3.51
C GLN A 45 2.00 -10.97 -2.91
N MET A 46 2.06 -11.70 -1.79
CA MET A 46 0.85 -12.23 -1.12
C MET A 46 -0.12 -11.12 -0.71
N ARG A 47 0.39 -9.96 -0.25
CA ARG A 47 -0.44 -8.82 0.11
C ARG A 47 -1.14 -8.20 -1.10
N LEU A 48 -0.43 -8.07 -2.22
CA LEU A 48 -1.00 -7.57 -3.47
C LEU A 48 -2.07 -8.55 -3.98
N SER A 49 -1.79 -9.86 -3.92
CA SER A 49 -2.74 -10.94 -4.24
C SER A 49 -4.00 -10.84 -3.38
N ALA A 50 -3.86 -10.63 -2.06
CA ALA A 50 -4.98 -10.47 -1.14
C ALA A 50 -5.89 -9.29 -1.50
N THR A 51 -5.32 -8.11 -1.75
CA THR A 51 -6.12 -6.93 -2.13
C THR A 51 -6.77 -7.10 -3.49
N LYS A 52 -6.09 -7.73 -4.46
CA LYS A 52 -6.69 -8.04 -5.76
C LYS A 52 -7.85 -9.02 -5.63
N ALA A 53 -7.67 -10.10 -4.86
CA ALA A 53 -8.69 -11.12 -4.66
C ALA A 53 -9.97 -10.50 -4.08
N LEU A 54 -9.84 -9.64 -3.06
CA LEU A 54 -10.96 -8.91 -2.47
C LEU A 54 -11.73 -8.03 -3.48
N LEU A 55 -11.04 -7.49 -4.49
CA LEU A 55 -11.64 -6.65 -5.54
C LEU A 55 -12.27 -7.46 -6.68
N GLU A 56 -11.73 -8.64 -7.00
CA GLU A 56 -12.14 -9.41 -8.18
C GLU A 56 -13.18 -10.50 -7.91
N ARG A 57 -13.24 -11.04 -6.69
CA ARG A 57 -14.09 -12.19 -6.37
C ARG A 57 -14.64 -12.15 -4.94
N LYS A 58 -15.74 -12.87 -4.72
CA LYS A 58 -16.44 -12.91 -3.42
C LYS A 58 -15.99 -14.04 -2.49
N ASP A 59 -15.41 -15.10 -3.04
CA ASP A 59 -15.01 -16.29 -2.31
C ASP A 59 -13.54 -16.21 -1.86
N VAL A 60 -13.29 -15.22 -1.00
CA VAL A 60 -11.96 -14.85 -0.50
C VAL A 60 -11.90 -15.04 1.00
N ILE A 61 -10.81 -15.64 1.48
CA ILE A 61 -10.45 -15.71 2.89
C ILE A 61 -9.07 -15.08 3.03
N VAL A 62 -8.97 -13.95 3.72
CA VAL A 62 -7.69 -13.31 4.02
C VAL A 62 -7.31 -13.60 5.47
N VAL A 63 -6.20 -14.29 5.69
CA VAL A 63 -5.61 -14.44 7.03
C VAL A 63 -4.65 -13.27 7.22
N ALA A 64 -4.98 -12.38 8.16
CA ALA A 64 -4.23 -11.14 8.37
C ALA A 64 -3.70 -10.97 9.80
N SER A 65 -2.59 -10.27 9.94
CA SER A 65 -2.14 -9.76 11.25
C SER A 65 -2.72 -8.36 11.51
N VAL A 66 -2.31 -7.71 12.60
CA VAL A 66 -2.60 -6.28 12.84
C VAL A 66 -2.12 -5.36 11.69
N SER A 67 -1.35 -5.87 10.72
CA SER A 67 -1.10 -5.12 9.48
C SER A 67 -2.39 -4.74 8.73
N ALA A 68 -3.52 -5.42 8.96
CA ALA A 68 -4.80 -5.10 8.35
C ALA A 68 -5.33 -3.70 8.73
N ILE A 69 -4.94 -3.19 9.90
CA ILE A 69 -5.36 -1.86 10.39
C ILE A 69 -4.35 -0.76 10.05
N TYR A 70 -3.27 -1.06 9.33
CA TYR A 70 -2.29 -0.08 8.86
C TYR A 70 -2.68 0.51 7.51
N GLY A 71 -2.25 1.75 7.29
CA GLY A 71 -2.55 2.49 6.07
C GLY A 71 -2.15 1.76 4.80
N LEU A 72 -3.04 1.70 3.83
CA LEU A 72 -2.84 1.30 2.45
C LEU A 72 -3.17 2.46 1.52
N GLY A 73 -2.91 2.30 0.22
CA GLY A 73 -3.50 3.21 -0.75
C GLY A 73 -5.02 3.09 -0.77
N ASP A 74 -5.64 4.16 -1.22
CA ASP A 74 -7.08 4.19 -1.41
C ASP A 74 -7.49 3.19 -2.51
N PRO A 75 -8.50 2.33 -2.28
CA PRO A 75 -8.90 1.30 -3.24
C PRO A 75 -9.38 1.89 -4.56
N ASP A 76 -10.08 3.02 -4.55
CA ASP A 76 -10.56 3.67 -5.79
C ASP A 76 -9.39 4.25 -6.59
N LEU A 77 -8.40 4.84 -5.92
CA LEU A 77 -7.17 5.30 -6.58
C LEU A 77 -6.35 4.12 -7.13
N TYR A 78 -6.25 3.03 -6.38
CA TYR A 78 -5.57 1.81 -6.80
C TYR A 78 -6.21 1.22 -8.06
N LEU A 79 -7.55 1.14 -8.10
CA LEU A 79 -8.31 0.67 -9.26
C LEU A 79 -8.13 1.59 -10.49
N LYS A 80 -8.10 2.91 -10.30
CA LYS A 80 -7.86 3.88 -11.40
C LYS A 80 -6.48 3.75 -12.04
N MET A 81 -5.52 3.15 -11.33
CA MET A 81 -4.16 2.96 -11.84
C MET A 81 -4.02 1.72 -12.72
N MET A 82 -4.96 0.78 -12.70
CA MET A 82 -4.87 -0.47 -13.48
C MET A 82 -4.59 -0.23 -14.98
N LEU A 83 -3.89 -1.18 -15.60
CA LEU A 83 -3.73 -1.26 -17.05
C LEU A 83 -4.58 -2.42 -17.58
N HIS A 84 -5.64 -2.08 -18.29
CA HIS A 84 -6.48 -3.05 -18.98
C HIS A 84 -5.95 -3.28 -20.39
N LEU A 85 -5.72 -4.54 -20.74
CA LEU A 85 -5.33 -4.98 -22.07
C LEU A 85 -6.39 -5.93 -22.60
N THR A 86 -6.83 -5.70 -23.83
CA THR A 86 -7.80 -6.56 -24.52
C THR A 86 -7.28 -6.83 -25.91
N ARG A 87 -7.46 -8.05 -26.41
CA ARG A 87 -7.15 -8.39 -27.80
C ARG A 87 -7.94 -7.49 -28.75
N GLY A 88 -7.28 -6.91 -29.74
CA GLY A 88 -7.83 -5.92 -30.67
C GLY A 88 -7.84 -4.48 -30.15
N MET A 89 -7.28 -4.22 -28.96
CA MET A 89 -7.12 -2.87 -28.45
C MET A 89 -6.08 -2.12 -29.28
N ILE A 90 -6.43 -0.93 -29.77
CA ILE A 90 -5.49 -0.02 -30.43
C ILE A 90 -4.69 0.74 -29.38
N ILE A 91 -3.44 0.36 -29.20
CA ILE A 91 -2.48 0.97 -28.27
C ILE A 91 -1.06 0.70 -28.74
N ASP A 92 -0.25 1.75 -28.84
CA ASP A 92 1.14 1.62 -29.23
C ASP A 92 2.01 1.08 -28.08
N GLN A 93 3.15 0.48 -28.44
CA GLN A 93 4.10 -0.06 -27.49
C GLN A 93 4.50 0.96 -26.41
N ARG A 94 4.83 2.20 -26.79
CA ARG A 94 5.37 3.20 -25.85
C ARG A 94 4.32 3.61 -24.81
N SER A 95 3.05 3.65 -25.19
CA SER A 95 1.94 3.88 -24.27
C SER A 95 1.82 2.79 -23.22
N ILE A 96 1.96 1.51 -23.60
CA ILE A 96 2.00 0.39 -22.63
C ILE A 96 3.19 0.55 -21.67
N LEU A 97 4.40 0.81 -22.18
CA LEU A 97 5.59 0.94 -21.34
C LEU A 97 5.49 2.12 -20.37
N ARG A 98 4.94 3.25 -20.81
CA ARG A 98 4.69 4.41 -19.95
C ARG A 98 3.71 4.04 -18.83
N ARG A 99 2.62 3.35 -19.16
CA ARG A 99 1.64 2.94 -18.16
C ARG A 99 2.23 1.94 -17.16
N LEU A 100 3.08 1.02 -17.60
CA LEU A 100 3.80 0.10 -16.70
C LEU A 100 4.75 0.85 -15.75
N ALA A 101 5.44 1.88 -16.23
CA ALA A 101 6.25 2.76 -15.38
C ALA A 101 5.39 3.53 -14.36
N GLU A 102 4.22 4.03 -14.74
CA GLU A 102 3.26 4.65 -13.80
C GLU A 102 2.75 3.65 -12.74
N LEU A 103 2.64 2.37 -13.11
CA LEU A 103 2.34 1.25 -12.21
C LEU A 103 3.54 0.81 -11.34
N GLN A 104 4.67 1.53 -11.44
CA GLN A 104 5.95 1.26 -10.79
C GLN A 104 6.64 -0.05 -11.19
N TYR A 105 6.31 -0.60 -12.36
CA TYR A 105 7.08 -1.71 -12.91
C TYR A 105 8.42 -1.22 -13.44
N THR A 106 9.45 -2.05 -13.28
CA THR A 106 10.79 -1.74 -13.75
C THR A 106 11.09 -2.51 -15.03
N ARG A 107 11.66 -1.84 -16.04
CA ARG A 107 12.16 -2.55 -17.23
C ARG A 107 13.40 -3.34 -16.86
N ASN A 108 13.41 -4.65 -17.11
CA ASN A 108 14.58 -5.50 -16.91
C ASN A 108 14.64 -6.60 -17.98
N ASP A 109 15.45 -6.37 -19.01
CA ASP A 109 15.60 -7.31 -20.13
C ASP A 109 16.47 -8.53 -19.79
N GLN A 110 17.26 -8.46 -18.70
CA GLN A 110 18.17 -9.53 -18.27
C GLN A 110 17.53 -10.45 -17.22
N ALA A 111 17.03 -9.88 -16.12
CA ALA A 111 16.42 -10.61 -15.02
C ALA A 111 14.90 -10.37 -15.02
N PHE A 112 14.16 -11.34 -15.56
CA PHE A 112 12.70 -11.30 -15.58
C PHE A 112 12.16 -11.85 -14.26
N GLN A 113 11.63 -10.95 -13.42
CA GLN A 113 11.22 -11.18 -12.05
C GLN A 113 9.91 -10.42 -11.80
N ARG A 114 9.22 -10.73 -10.69
CA ARG A 114 7.97 -10.05 -10.34
C ARG A 114 8.11 -8.53 -10.32
N GLY A 115 7.10 -7.82 -10.81
CA GLY A 115 7.11 -6.36 -10.88
C GLY A 115 8.07 -5.81 -11.94
N THR A 116 8.55 -6.64 -12.88
CA THR A 116 9.35 -6.20 -14.03
C THR A 116 8.67 -6.51 -15.35
N PHE A 117 9.11 -5.80 -16.40
CA PHE A 117 8.75 -6.11 -17.78
C PHE A 117 9.99 -6.08 -18.67
N ARG A 118 9.91 -6.74 -19.82
CA ARG A 118 10.96 -6.75 -20.85
C ARG A 118 10.35 -6.62 -22.24
N VAL A 119 11.13 -6.12 -23.19
CA VAL A 119 10.67 -5.84 -24.55
C VAL A 119 11.57 -6.52 -25.57
N ARG A 120 10.96 -7.27 -26.51
CA ARG A 120 11.66 -7.99 -27.58
C ARG A 120 10.91 -7.78 -28.90
N GLY A 121 11.29 -6.75 -29.67
CA GLY A 121 10.53 -6.35 -30.85
C GLY A 121 9.12 -5.90 -30.45
N GLU A 122 8.11 -6.53 -31.04
CA GLU A 122 6.68 -6.25 -30.74
C GLU A 122 6.11 -7.08 -29.58
N VAL A 123 6.98 -7.81 -28.86
CA VAL A 123 6.59 -8.62 -27.71
C VAL A 123 6.97 -7.92 -26.42
N ILE A 124 5.99 -7.70 -25.56
CA ILE A 124 6.16 -7.20 -24.20
C ILE A 124 5.82 -8.34 -23.23
N ASP A 125 6.81 -8.80 -22.48
CA ASP A 125 6.57 -9.73 -21.38
C ASP A 125 6.50 -8.91 -20.09
N ILE A 126 5.45 -9.13 -19.30
CA ILE A 126 5.19 -8.46 -18.02
C ILE A 126 5.06 -9.56 -16.97
N PHE A 127 5.78 -9.44 -15.86
CA PHE A 127 5.59 -10.32 -14.71
C PHE A 127 4.81 -9.54 -13.64
N PRO A 128 3.48 -9.76 -13.53
CA PRO A 128 2.64 -9.03 -12.58
C PRO A 128 3.15 -9.19 -11.15
N ALA A 129 3.13 -8.09 -10.38
CA ALA A 129 3.68 -8.07 -9.02
C ALA A 129 2.88 -8.92 -8.04
N GLU A 130 1.59 -9.09 -8.30
CA GLU A 130 0.68 -9.90 -7.48
C GLU A 130 0.62 -11.37 -7.90
N SER A 131 1.22 -11.74 -9.02
CA SER A 131 1.18 -13.11 -9.54
C SER A 131 2.24 -13.98 -8.89
N ASP A 132 1.86 -15.19 -8.48
CA ASP A 132 2.83 -16.13 -7.90
C ASP A 132 3.62 -16.89 -8.98
N GLU A 133 2.95 -17.34 -10.04
CA GLU A 133 3.52 -18.33 -10.96
C GLU A 133 3.45 -17.93 -12.44
N ILE A 134 2.62 -16.95 -12.80
CA ILE A 134 2.31 -16.68 -14.21
C ILE A 134 2.70 -15.27 -14.65
N ALA A 135 3.24 -15.17 -15.86
CA ALA A 135 3.54 -13.92 -16.53
C ALA A 135 2.60 -13.70 -17.73
N LEU A 136 2.45 -12.42 -18.11
CA LEU A 136 1.67 -12.00 -19.27
C LEU A 136 2.61 -11.69 -20.43
N ARG A 137 2.33 -12.28 -21.59
CA ARG A 137 2.92 -11.89 -22.88
C ARG A 137 1.89 -11.10 -23.69
N VAL A 138 2.26 -9.90 -24.08
CA VAL A 138 1.51 -9.02 -24.97
C VAL A 138 2.24 -8.98 -26.30
N GLU A 139 1.57 -9.37 -27.36
CA GLU A 139 2.10 -9.32 -28.72
C GLU A 139 1.33 -8.27 -29.50
N LEU A 140 2.07 -7.33 -30.07
CA LEU A 140 1.54 -6.24 -30.86
C LEU A 140 1.72 -6.55 -32.36
N PHE A 141 0.79 -6.06 -33.16
CA PHE A 141 0.93 -5.93 -34.60
C PHE A 141 0.66 -4.46 -34.94
N ASP A 142 1.72 -3.73 -35.31
CA ASP A 142 1.71 -2.26 -35.35
C ASP A 142 1.20 -1.66 -34.03
N ASP A 143 0.08 -0.93 -34.05
CA ASP A 143 -0.53 -0.30 -32.86
C ASP A 143 -1.73 -1.10 -32.32
N GLU A 144 -1.81 -2.41 -32.56
CA GLU A 144 -2.90 -3.28 -32.09
C GLU A 144 -2.39 -4.44 -31.24
N VAL A 145 -3.08 -4.73 -30.13
CA VAL A 145 -2.86 -5.95 -29.32
C VAL A 145 -3.38 -7.17 -30.09
N GLU A 146 -2.49 -7.85 -30.80
CA GLU A 146 -2.82 -9.04 -31.59
C GLU A 146 -3.16 -10.24 -30.69
N ARG A 147 -2.35 -10.45 -29.63
CA ARG A 147 -2.46 -11.62 -28.76
C ARG A 147 -2.03 -11.34 -27.32
N LEU A 148 -2.77 -11.93 -26.39
CA LEU A 148 -2.43 -11.97 -24.96
C LEU A 148 -2.28 -13.44 -24.54
N SER A 149 -1.14 -13.79 -23.96
CA SER A 149 -0.85 -15.15 -23.50
C SER A 149 -0.35 -15.16 -22.08
N ILE A 150 -0.82 -16.12 -21.29
CA ILE A 150 -0.26 -16.45 -19.99
C ILE A 150 0.81 -17.51 -20.17
N PHE A 151 1.98 -17.31 -19.57
CA PHE A 151 3.11 -18.23 -19.70
C PHE A 151 3.88 -18.36 -18.38
N ASP A 152 4.60 -19.48 -18.24
CA ASP A 152 5.51 -19.72 -17.12
C ASP A 152 6.79 -18.87 -17.31
N PRO A 153 7.12 -17.95 -16.37
CA PRO A 153 8.26 -17.05 -16.50
C PRO A 153 9.62 -17.76 -16.44
N LEU A 154 9.69 -18.97 -15.87
CA LEU A 154 10.91 -19.77 -15.76
C LEU A 154 11.16 -20.59 -17.03
N THR A 155 10.14 -21.28 -17.54
CA THR A 155 10.29 -22.18 -18.70
C THR A 155 9.97 -21.52 -20.04
N GLY A 156 9.21 -20.43 -20.03
CA GLY A 156 8.70 -19.78 -21.24
C GLY A 156 7.51 -20.50 -21.88
N GLN A 157 7.03 -21.60 -21.29
CA GLN A 157 5.91 -22.37 -21.82
C GLN A 157 4.61 -21.57 -21.74
N ILE A 158 3.92 -21.44 -22.87
CA ILE A 158 2.59 -20.81 -22.91
C ILE A 158 1.58 -21.77 -22.30
N ALA A 159 0.89 -21.30 -21.26
CA ALA A 159 -0.17 -22.05 -20.60
C ALA A 159 -1.50 -21.87 -21.33
N GLN A 160 -1.87 -20.62 -21.67
CA GLN A 160 -3.13 -20.31 -22.35
C GLN A 160 -3.10 -18.95 -23.03
N THR A 161 -3.90 -18.80 -24.09
CA THR A 161 -4.22 -17.50 -24.71
C THR A 161 -5.51 -16.96 -24.10
N ILE A 162 -5.55 -15.67 -23.79
CA ILE A 162 -6.69 -15.02 -23.12
C ILE A 162 -7.19 -13.80 -23.91
N PRO A 163 -8.48 -13.45 -23.82
CA PRO A 163 -9.03 -12.30 -24.55
C PRO A 163 -8.71 -10.96 -23.90
N ARG A 164 -8.48 -10.93 -22.58
CA ARG A 164 -8.22 -9.73 -21.80
C ARG A 164 -7.38 -10.05 -20.56
N TYR A 165 -6.61 -9.07 -20.11
CA TYR A 165 -5.86 -9.12 -18.86
C TYR A 165 -5.79 -7.75 -18.21
N THR A 166 -5.80 -7.71 -16.88
CA THR A 166 -5.60 -6.49 -16.10
C THR A 166 -4.28 -6.58 -15.35
N VAL A 167 -3.37 -5.64 -15.61
CA VAL A 167 -2.12 -5.51 -14.85
C VAL A 167 -2.37 -4.55 -13.69
N TYR A 168 -2.13 -5.03 -12.47
CA TYR A 168 -2.29 -4.26 -11.24
C TYR A 168 -0.99 -3.53 -10.86
N PRO A 169 -1.08 -2.41 -10.11
CA PRO A 169 0.09 -1.70 -9.61
C PRO A 169 1.01 -2.56 -8.75
N LYS A 170 2.33 -2.32 -8.86
CA LYS A 170 3.36 -3.01 -8.07
C LYS A 170 3.29 -2.70 -6.57
N THR A 171 2.68 -1.58 -6.18
CA THR A 171 2.59 -1.14 -4.80
C THR A 171 1.19 -0.64 -4.45
N HIS A 172 0.79 -0.78 -3.19
CA HIS A 172 -0.46 -0.20 -2.69
C HIS A 172 -0.44 1.33 -2.69
N TYR A 173 0.72 2.00 -2.62
CA TYR A 173 0.79 3.47 -2.54
C TYR A 173 0.88 4.16 -3.91
N VAL A 174 0.44 3.51 -4.98
CA VAL A 174 0.39 4.13 -6.29
C VAL A 174 -0.68 5.23 -6.31
N THR A 175 -0.37 6.36 -6.95
CA THR A 175 -1.29 7.51 -7.02
C THR A 175 -1.23 8.15 -8.41
N PRO A 176 -2.37 8.55 -9.01
CA PRO A 176 -2.38 9.24 -10.29
C PRO A 176 -1.55 10.52 -10.28
N ARG A 177 -0.90 10.83 -11.41
CA ARG A 177 -0.01 12.01 -11.53
C ARG A 177 -0.71 13.32 -11.18
N GLU A 178 -1.95 13.49 -11.59
CA GLU A 178 -2.77 14.68 -11.27
C GLU A 178 -2.95 14.85 -9.76
N ARG A 179 -3.20 13.74 -9.04
CA ARG A 179 -3.35 13.75 -7.58
C ARG A 179 -2.02 14.06 -6.89
N ILE A 180 -0.88 13.59 -7.41
CA ILE A 180 0.45 13.94 -6.90
C ILE A 180 0.67 15.46 -7.02
N VAL A 181 0.42 16.03 -8.20
CA VAL A 181 0.61 17.48 -8.44
C VAL A 181 -0.29 18.31 -7.54
N GLN A 182 -1.56 17.92 -7.35
CA GLN A 182 -2.46 18.58 -6.40
C GLN A 182 -1.92 18.49 -4.96
N SER A 183 -1.53 17.28 -4.53
CA SER A 183 -1.01 17.02 -3.18
C SER A 183 0.23 17.86 -2.89
N MET A 184 1.10 18.08 -3.88
CA MET A 184 2.29 18.92 -3.72
C MET A 184 1.94 20.36 -3.33
N GLU A 185 0.88 20.96 -3.88
CA GLU A 185 0.45 22.31 -3.51
C GLU A 185 -0.12 22.36 -2.08
N GLU A 186 -0.85 21.32 -1.68
CA GLU A 186 -1.37 21.16 -0.32
C GLU A 186 -0.23 20.99 0.71
N ILE A 187 0.82 20.21 0.35
CA ILE A 187 2.02 20.01 1.16
C ILE A 187 2.83 21.31 1.29
N LYS A 188 3.01 22.07 0.20
CA LYS A 188 3.69 23.38 0.24
C LYS A 188 2.99 24.36 1.17
N THR A 189 1.65 24.32 1.19
CA THR A 189 0.84 25.17 2.07
C THR A 189 1.08 24.81 3.54
N GLU A 190 1.00 23.52 3.91
CA GLU A 190 1.29 23.08 5.28
C GLU A 190 2.74 23.34 5.69
N LEU A 191 3.68 23.19 4.76
CA LEU A 191 5.08 23.55 5.00
C LEU A 191 5.22 25.04 5.35
N ALA A 192 4.59 25.94 4.57
CA ALA A 192 4.65 27.37 4.83
C ALA A 192 4.08 27.72 6.22
N ASP A 193 2.93 27.13 6.58
CA ASP A 193 2.33 27.32 7.90
C ASP A 193 3.21 26.77 9.02
N ARG A 194 3.77 25.57 8.83
CA ARG A 194 4.65 24.94 9.83
C ARG A 194 5.91 25.76 10.04
N ARG A 195 6.52 26.28 8.97
CA ARG A 195 7.70 27.15 9.04
C ARG A 195 7.41 28.41 9.84
N ARG A 196 6.28 29.08 9.59
CA ARG A 196 5.86 30.26 10.38
C ARG A 196 5.77 29.95 11.87
N VAL A 197 5.08 28.87 12.25
CA VAL A 197 4.93 28.47 13.65
C VAL A 197 6.29 28.20 14.29
N LEU A 198 7.21 27.51 13.60
CA LEU A 198 8.54 27.22 14.14
C LEU A 198 9.37 28.50 14.32
N LEU A 199 9.35 29.42 13.37
CA LEU A 199 10.06 30.71 13.45
C LEU A 199 9.53 31.59 14.58
N GLU A 200 8.20 31.71 14.72
CA GLU A 200 7.56 32.47 15.81
C GLU A 200 7.94 31.92 17.21
N ASN A 201 8.24 30.63 17.29
CA ASN A 201 8.67 29.96 18.53
C ASN A 201 10.21 29.87 18.66
N ASN A 202 10.98 30.56 17.82
CA ASN A 202 12.45 30.52 17.79
C ASN A 202 13.06 29.11 17.60
N LYS A 203 12.31 28.17 16.99
CA LYS A 203 12.75 26.81 16.63
C LYS A 203 13.44 26.81 15.26
N LEU A 204 14.58 27.49 15.16
CA LEU A 204 15.27 27.75 13.89
C LEU A 204 15.86 26.48 13.25
N LEU A 205 16.36 25.55 14.07
CA LEU A 205 16.96 24.30 13.57
C LEU A 205 15.90 23.36 13.01
N GLU A 206 14.78 23.22 13.73
CA GLU A 206 13.63 22.43 13.31
C GLU A 206 13.02 22.98 12.02
N GLU A 207 12.95 24.30 11.88
CA GLU A 207 12.47 24.96 10.67
C GLU A 207 13.35 24.65 9.47
N GLN A 208 14.67 24.80 9.63
CA GLN A 208 15.62 24.51 8.56
C GLN A 208 15.52 23.04 8.13
N ARG A 209 15.44 22.13 9.10
CA ARG A 209 15.34 20.68 8.88
C ARG A 209 14.08 20.32 8.09
N ILE A 210 12.91 20.80 8.51
CA ILE A 210 11.65 20.47 7.84
C ILE A 210 11.58 21.06 6.44
N ALA A 211 12.09 22.29 6.25
CA ALA A 211 12.12 22.95 4.97
C ALA A 211 12.99 22.18 3.97
N GLN A 212 14.22 21.83 4.33
CA GLN A 212 15.13 21.09 3.46
C GLN A 212 14.56 19.72 3.06
N ARG A 213 14.08 18.94 4.04
CA ARG A 213 13.55 17.60 3.78
C ARG A 213 12.29 17.64 2.92
N THR A 214 11.33 18.49 3.26
CA THR A 214 10.06 18.56 2.51
C THR A 214 10.30 19.07 1.08
N GLN A 215 11.19 20.04 0.90
CA GLN A 215 11.51 20.56 -0.44
C GLN A 215 12.16 19.49 -1.32
N PHE A 216 13.10 18.71 -0.78
CA PHE A 216 13.70 17.57 -1.48
C PHE A 216 12.63 16.52 -1.84
N ASP A 217 11.77 16.14 -0.90
CA ASP A 217 10.69 15.17 -1.17
C ASP A 217 9.75 15.67 -2.28
N LEU A 218 9.40 16.96 -2.29
CA LEU A 218 8.58 17.59 -3.35
C LEU A 218 9.27 17.58 -4.72
N GLU A 219 10.58 17.79 -4.78
CA GLU A 219 11.37 17.68 -6.01
C GLU A 219 11.35 16.24 -6.54
N MET A 220 11.57 15.25 -5.66
CA MET A 220 11.50 13.84 -6.02
C MET A 220 10.11 13.43 -6.52
N MET A 221 9.04 13.87 -5.85
CA MET A 221 7.67 13.65 -6.31
C MET A 221 7.43 14.30 -7.68
N ASN A 222 7.98 15.49 -7.92
CA ASN A 222 7.84 16.14 -9.22
C ASN A 222 8.58 15.39 -10.33
N GLU A 223 9.80 14.94 -10.11
CA GLU A 223 10.62 14.31 -11.15
C GLU A 223 10.26 12.84 -11.38
N LEU A 224 10.08 12.07 -10.32
CA LEU A 224 9.91 10.62 -10.39
C LEU A 224 8.48 10.15 -10.14
N GLY A 225 7.60 11.01 -9.62
CA GLY A 225 6.25 10.63 -9.18
C GLY A 225 6.22 9.91 -7.83
N TYR A 226 7.35 9.80 -7.13
CA TYR A 226 7.43 9.27 -5.78
C TYR A 226 8.66 9.82 -5.02
N CYS A 227 8.69 9.63 -3.70
CA CYS A 227 9.86 9.92 -2.87
C CYS A 227 10.06 8.81 -1.82
N SER A 228 11.22 8.79 -1.16
CA SER A 228 11.42 7.90 -0.01
C SER A 228 10.55 8.36 1.16
N GLY A 229 9.84 7.42 1.80
CA GLY A 229 8.93 7.76 2.90
C GLY A 229 7.64 8.46 2.44
N ILE A 230 7.23 8.25 1.19
CA ILE A 230 6.01 8.83 0.60
C ILE A 230 4.74 8.58 1.43
N GLU A 231 4.71 7.49 2.22
CA GLU A 231 3.62 7.18 3.14
C GLU A 231 3.36 8.29 4.17
N ASN A 232 4.35 9.12 4.50
CA ASN A 232 4.19 10.27 5.41
C ASN A 232 3.34 11.39 4.82
N TYR A 233 3.09 11.37 3.51
CA TYR A 233 2.21 12.29 2.80
C TYR A 233 0.87 11.64 2.42
N SER A 234 0.59 10.43 2.93
CA SER A 234 -0.59 9.62 2.57
C SER A 234 -1.93 10.34 2.75
N ARG A 235 -2.07 11.23 3.74
CA ARG A 235 -3.27 12.09 3.88
C ARG A 235 -3.56 12.85 2.59
N TYR A 236 -2.54 13.55 2.07
CA TYR A 236 -2.66 14.30 0.83
C TYR A 236 -2.86 13.37 -0.35
N LEU A 237 -2.11 12.27 -0.43
CA LEU A 237 -2.21 11.37 -1.58
C LEU A 237 -3.59 10.69 -1.68
N SER A 238 -4.21 10.35 -0.54
CA SER A 238 -5.56 9.77 -0.47
C SER A 238 -6.69 10.81 -0.58
N GLY A 239 -6.42 12.09 -0.32
CA GLY A 239 -7.45 13.14 -0.31
C GLY A 239 -8.35 13.14 0.91
N ARG A 240 -7.93 12.48 1.98
CA ARG A 240 -8.62 12.50 3.28
C ARG A 240 -8.33 13.79 4.05
N GLY A 241 -9.29 14.17 4.89
CA GLY A 241 -9.20 15.35 5.75
C GLY A 241 -8.21 15.18 6.92
N PRO A 242 -7.76 16.28 7.55
CA PRO A 242 -6.94 16.20 8.77
C PRO A 242 -7.60 15.37 9.88
N GLY A 243 -6.84 14.42 10.43
CA GLY A 243 -7.29 13.54 11.51
C GLY A 243 -8.14 12.34 11.08
N GLU A 244 -8.61 12.28 9.83
CA GLU A 244 -9.31 11.10 9.30
C GLU A 244 -8.38 9.87 9.30
N ALA A 245 -8.96 8.68 9.47
CA ALA A 245 -8.21 7.43 9.36
C ALA A 245 -7.64 7.28 7.94
N PRO A 246 -6.48 6.65 7.73
CA PRO A 246 -6.06 6.27 6.39
C PRO A 246 -6.92 5.10 5.87
N PRO A 247 -6.97 4.87 4.54
CA PRO A 247 -7.48 3.62 3.99
C PRO A 247 -6.69 2.43 4.54
N THR A 248 -7.33 1.29 4.77
CA THR A 248 -6.75 0.07 5.33
C THR A 248 -7.29 -1.15 4.60
N LEU A 249 -6.93 -2.36 5.02
CA LEU A 249 -7.50 -3.57 4.42
C LEU A 249 -9.03 -3.66 4.59
N PHE A 250 -9.58 -3.02 5.63
CA PHE A 250 -11.02 -2.96 5.86
C PHE A 250 -11.77 -2.19 4.75
N ASP A 251 -11.13 -1.17 4.15
CA ASP A 251 -11.72 -0.43 3.02
C ASP A 251 -11.76 -1.27 1.72
N TYR A 252 -10.98 -2.36 1.64
CA TYR A 252 -11.05 -3.34 0.55
C TYR A 252 -12.05 -4.47 0.83
N LEU A 253 -12.54 -4.59 2.07
CA LEU A 253 -13.47 -5.64 2.45
C LEU A 253 -14.89 -5.26 1.99
N PRO A 254 -15.64 -6.18 1.35
CA PRO A 254 -17.03 -5.94 1.02
C PRO A 254 -17.89 -5.66 2.26
N ALA A 255 -18.94 -4.86 2.11
CA ALA A 255 -19.85 -4.50 3.21
C ALA A 255 -20.56 -5.71 3.85
N ASP A 256 -20.70 -6.81 3.11
CA ASP A 256 -21.24 -8.11 3.56
C ASP A 256 -20.15 -9.07 4.05
N GLY A 257 -18.92 -8.58 4.28
CA GLY A 257 -17.80 -9.35 4.80
C GLY A 257 -18.01 -9.86 6.23
N LEU A 258 -17.24 -10.89 6.61
CA LEU A 258 -17.21 -11.45 7.95
C LEU A 258 -15.80 -11.31 8.52
N LEU A 259 -15.69 -10.77 9.73
CA LEU A 259 -14.44 -10.72 10.48
C LEU A 259 -14.41 -11.86 11.52
N VAL A 260 -13.32 -12.61 11.54
CA VAL A 260 -13.04 -13.58 12.61
C VAL A 260 -11.77 -13.15 13.32
N VAL A 261 -11.87 -12.90 14.63
CA VAL A 261 -10.75 -12.50 15.46
C VAL A 261 -10.32 -13.72 16.29
N ASP A 262 -9.22 -14.33 15.86
CA ASP A 262 -8.59 -15.44 16.59
C ASP A 262 -7.84 -14.93 17.84
N GLU A 263 -7.84 -15.75 18.88
CA GLU A 263 -7.33 -15.42 20.21
C GLU A 263 -7.72 -13.99 20.66
N SER A 264 -9.02 -13.70 20.59
CA SER A 264 -9.56 -12.33 20.73
C SER A 264 -9.09 -11.59 21.97
N HIS A 265 -8.88 -12.34 23.06
CA HIS A 265 -8.45 -11.81 24.36
C HIS A 265 -7.03 -11.21 24.33
N VAL A 266 -6.22 -11.56 23.34
CA VAL A 266 -4.90 -10.97 23.05
C VAL A 266 -4.98 -10.00 21.88
N THR A 267 -5.67 -10.39 20.81
CA THR A 267 -5.71 -9.64 19.55
C THR A 267 -6.41 -8.28 19.70
N ILE A 268 -7.48 -8.20 20.48
CA ILE A 268 -8.22 -6.95 20.72
C ILE A 268 -7.36 -5.90 21.47
N PRO A 269 -6.72 -6.24 22.61
CA PRO A 269 -5.76 -5.33 23.25
C PRO A 269 -4.62 -4.91 22.32
N GLN A 270 -4.11 -5.81 21.48
CA GLN A 270 -3.04 -5.50 20.53
C GLN A 270 -3.48 -4.44 19.52
N ILE A 271 -4.65 -4.60 18.90
CA ILE A 271 -5.24 -3.60 17.97
C ILE A 271 -5.33 -2.23 18.65
N GLY A 272 -5.85 -2.18 19.89
CA GLY A 272 -5.96 -0.93 20.65
C GLY A 272 -4.61 -0.28 21.03
N GLY A 273 -3.53 -1.06 21.08
CA GLY A 273 -2.18 -0.58 21.40
C GLY A 273 -1.44 0.04 20.21
N MET A 274 -1.73 -0.37 18.98
CA MET A 274 -0.92 0.01 17.79
C MET A 274 -0.87 1.51 17.55
N TYR A 275 -2.01 2.21 17.64
CA TYR A 275 -2.09 3.65 17.43
C TYR A 275 -1.25 4.46 18.43
N ARG A 276 -1.31 4.09 19.72
CA ARG A 276 -0.62 4.84 20.78
C ARG A 276 0.91 4.78 20.60
N GLY A 277 1.43 3.60 20.25
CA GLY A 277 2.85 3.41 19.98
C GLY A 277 3.33 4.20 18.75
N ASP A 278 2.55 4.17 17.66
CA ASP A 278 2.87 4.92 16.43
C ASP A 278 2.85 6.44 16.66
N ARG A 279 1.80 6.93 17.34
CA ARG A 279 1.62 8.35 17.67
C ARG A 279 2.77 8.90 18.49
N ALA A 280 3.14 8.24 19.59
CA ALA A 280 4.22 8.69 20.47
C ALA A 280 5.57 8.82 19.74
N ARG A 281 5.87 7.90 18.81
CA ARG A 281 7.09 7.97 17.98
C ARG A 281 7.06 9.16 17.03
N LYS A 282 5.93 9.38 16.35
CA LYS A 282 5.80 10.43 15.33
C LYS A 282 5.69 11.83 15.89
N GLU A 283 5.14 11.99 17.10
CA GLU A 283 5.07 13.30 17.76
C GLU A 283 6.46 13.92 17.94
N ASN A 284 7.46 13.14 18.34
CA ASN A 284 8.86 13.60 18.40
C ASN A 284 9.39 14.01 17.02
N LEU A 285 9.13 13.23 15.97
CA LEU A 285 9.58 13.59 14.61
C LEU A 285 8.98 14.93 14.15
N VAL A 286 7.71 15.17 14.45
CA VAL A 286 7.02 16.43 14.10
C VAL A 286 7.51 17.59 14.95
N GLU A 287 7.63 17.39 16.26
CA GLU A 287 8.07 18.42 17.20
C GLU A 287 9.46 18.95 16.86
N TYR A 288 10.36 18.05 16.48
CA TYR A 288 11.75 18.36 16.14
C TYR A 288 11.97 18.54 14.62
N GLY A 289 10.92 18.78 13.84
CA GLY A 289 11.06 19.21 12.44
C GLY A 289 11.61 18.17 11.46
N PHE A 290 11.52 16.87 11.76
CA PHE A 290 11.84 15.80 10.81
C PHE A 290 10.68 15.49 9.86
N ARG A 291 9.43 15.70 10.30
CA ARG A 291 8.22 15.46 9.50
C ARG A 291 7.17 16.57 9.70
N LEU A 292 6.30 16.75 8.72
CA LEU A 292 5.16 17.65 8.80
C LEU A 292 4.09 17.09 9.77
N PRO A 293 3.22 17.94 10.35
CA PRO A 293 2.11 17.49 11.19
C PRO A 293 1.21 16.43 10.52
N SER A 294 0.98 16.55 9.21
CA SER A 294 0.29 15.53 8.38
C SER A 294 0.83 14.11 8.51
N ALA A 295 2.10 13.93 8.84
CA ALA A 295 2.69 12.59 9.00
C ALA A 295 2.04 11.80 10.14
N LEU A 296 1.39 12.48 11.10
CA LEU A 296 0.62 11.86 12.19
C LEU A 296 -0.70 11.24 11.71
N ASP A 297 -1.19 11.63 10.53
CA ASP A 297 -2.39 11.08 9.91
C ASP A 297 -2.09 9.81 9.10
N ASN A 298 -0.82 9.55 8.79
CA ASN A 298 -0.36 8.22 8.39
C ASN A 298 -0.21 7.36 9.65
N ARG A 299 -1.20 6.54 10.01
CA ARG A 299 -1.21 5.82 11.28
C ARG A 299 -2.05 4.55 11.17
N PRO A 300 -1.89 3.56 12.06
CA PRO A 300 -2.91 2.53 12.17
C PRO A 300 -4.24 3.14 12.67
N LEU A 301 -5.33 2.41 12.47
CA LEU A 301 -6.64 2.77 13.01
C LEU A 301 -6.57 2.95 14.53
N LYS A 302 -7.32 3.95 15.03
CA LYS A 302 -7.71 3.98 16.43
C LYS A 302 -8.68 2.82 16.69
N PHE A 303 -8.80 2.42 17.95
CA PHE A 303 -9.68 1.32 18.30
C PHE A 303 -11.14 1.60 17.91
N GLU A 304 -11.60 2.83 18.15
CA GLU A 304 -12.96 3.27 17.83
C GLU A 304 -13.22 3.30 16.31
N GLU A 305 -12.18 3.58 15.51
CA GLU A 305 -12.25 3.53 14.04
C GLU A 305 -12.30 2.08 13.54
N PHE A 306 -11.51 1.18 14.14
CA PHE A 306 -11.61 -0.26 13.88
C PHE A 306 -13.01 -0.78 14.22
N GLU A 307 -13.57 -0.42 15.37
CA GLU A 307 -14.93 -0.83 15.76
C GLU A 307 -16.01 -0.35 14.78
N ALA A 308 -15.85 0.87 14.25
CA ALA A 308 -16.79 1.43 13.29
C ALA A 308 -16.70 0.76 11.91
N LEU A 309 -15.52 0.27 11.52
CA LEU A 309 -15.27 -0.40 10.24
C LEU A 309 -15.45 -1.93 10.31
N ALA A 310 -15.36 -2.52 11.50
CA ALA A 310 -15.50 -3.95 11.68
C ALA A 310 -16.92 -4.39 11.25
N PRO A 311 -17.04 -5.35 10.32
CA PRO A 311 -18.34 -5.85 9.90
C PRO A 311 -18.89 -6.80 10.97
N GLN A 312 -19.82 -7.68 10.59
CA GLN A 312 -20.20 -8.80 11.46
C GLN A 312 -18.93 -9.53 11.91
N THR A 313 -18.76 -9.65 13.24
CA THR A 313 -17.51 -10.12 13.84
C THR A 313 -17.75 -11.33 14.74
N ILE A 314 -16.91 -12.35 14.62
CA ILE A 314 -16.85 -13.52 15.49
C ILE A 314 -15.55 -13.46 16.28
N TYR A 315 -15.67 -13.32 17.60
CA TYR A 315 -14.53 -13.40 18.51
C TYR A 315 -14.32 -14.86 18.92
N VAL A 316 -13.13 -15.40 18.65
CA VAL A 316 -12.76 -16.78 18.99
C VAL A 316 -11.72 -16.73 20.10
N SER A 317 -12.07 -17.27 21.26
CA SER A 317 -11.16 -17.34 22.41
C SER A 317 -11.67 -18.35 23.43
N ALA A 318 -10.74 -19.12 24.04
CA ALA A 318 -11.06 -19.97 25.19
C ALA A 318 -11.30 -19.14 26.47
N THR A 319 -10.74 -17.93 26.54
CA THR A 319 -10.83 -17.02 27.68
C THR A 319 -11.23 -15.63 27.18
N PRO A 320 -12.49 -15.40 26.75
CA PRO A 320 -12.94 -14.11 26.24
C PRO A 320 -12.68 -12.99 27.25
N GLY A 321 -12.12 -11.87 26.78
CA GLY A 321 -11.93 -10.68 27.59
C GLY A 321 -13.23 -9.93 27.88
N ALA A 322 -13.13 -8.86 28.66
CA ALA A 322 -14.29 -8.05 29.05
C ALA A 322 -14.98 -7.41 27.83
N TYR A 323 -14.19 -6.95 26.85
CA TYR A 323 -14.70 -6.33 25.63
C TYR A 323 -15.56 -7.31 24.82
N GLU A 324 -15.10 -8.55 24.67
CA GLU A 324 -15.80 -9.56 23.89
C GLU A 324 -17.09 -10.01 24.56
N LEU A 325 -17.08 -10.17 25.89
CA LEU A 325 -18.28 -10.48 26.67
C LEU A 325 -19.34 -9.37 26.54
N GLU A 326 -18.91 -8.10 26.64
CA GLU A 326 -19.79 -6.94 26.45
C GLU A 326 -20.41 -6.93 25.04
N LYS A 327 -19.59 -7.08 24.00
CA LYS A 327 -20.04 -7.01 22.59
C LYS A 327 -20.91 -8.19 22.17
N SER A 328 -20.69 -9.37 22.73
CA SER A 328 -21.45 -10.58 22.42
C SER A 328 -22.71 -10.75 23.27
N GLY A 329 -22.96 -9.86 24.24
CA GLY A 329 -24.05 -10.01 25.21
C GLY A 329 -23.87 -11.20 26.15
N GLY A 330 -22.61 -11.65 26.32
CA GLY A 330 -22.22 -12.69 27.26
C GLY A 330 -22.32 -12.21 28.71
N LYS A 331 -22.50 -13.15 29.64
CA LYS A 331 -22.45 -12.89 31.10
C LYS A 331 -21.14 -13.38 31.69
#